data_AF-A0A2N3EJZ4-F1
#
_entry.id   AF-A0A2N3EJZ4-F1
#
_cell.length_a   1.000
_cell.length_b   1.000
_cell.length_c   1.000
_cell.angle_alpha   90.00
_cell.angle_beta   90.00
_cell.angle_gamma   90.00
#
_symmetry.space_group_name_H-M   'P 1'
#
loop_
_entity.id
_entity.type
_entity.pdbx_description
1 polymer ?
#
loop_
_entity_poly.entity_id
_entity_poly.type
_entity_poly.pdbx_seq_one_letter_code
_entity_poly.pdbx_strand_id
1 'polypeptide(L)'
;RTLTAQGPMFIGELRYLLGGAASATVTAMPGARVAEWDAAALRRFCARRDRIARALESAFNRDLALKLHRDAYAPHPAQRP
;
A
#
# COMPACT_ATOMS: atom_id res chain seq x y z
N ARG A 1 -11.89 7.47 3.47
CA ARG A 1 -12.24 6.93 2.14
C ARG A 1 -11.99 5.43 2.16
N THR A 2 -12.93 4.61 1.67
CA THR A 2 -12.79 3.14 1.59
C THR A 2 -12.53 2.75 0.14
N LEU A 3 -11.55 1.88 -0.09
CA LEU A 3 -11.14 1.43 -1.42
C LEU A 3 -11.08 -0.10 -1.47
N THR A 4 -11.54 -0.68 -2.58
CA THR A 4 -11.41 -2.12 -2.87
C THR A 4 -10.11 -2.34 -3.65
N ALA A 5 -9.23 -3.18 -3.09
CA ALA A 5 -7.94 -3.51 -3.67
C ALA A 5 -7.99 -4.87 -4.38
N GLN A 6 -7.39 -4.97 -5.57
CA GLN A 6 -7.15 -6.24 -6.28
C GLN A 6 -5.64 -6.41 -6.44
N GLY A 7 -5.10 -7.44 -5.79
CA GLY A 7 -3.66 -7.69 -5.73
C GLY A 7 -3.07 -8.33 -6.98
N PRO A 8 -1.73 -8.49 -7.03
CA PRO A 8 -0.78 -8.12 -5.97
C PRO A 8 -0.50 -6.61 -5.93
N MET A 9 -0.53 -6.01 -4.74
CA MET A 9 -0.20 -4.61 -4.47
C MET A 9 0.24 -4.43 -3.02
N PHE A 10 0.92 -3.33 -2.70
CA PHE A 10 1.21 -2.96 -1.31
C PHE A 10 0.07 -2.14 -0.72
N ILE A 11 -0.05 -2.17 0.61
CA ILE A 11 -0.99 -1.33 1.36
C ILE A 11 -0.23 -0.69 2.52
N GLY A 12 -0.44 0.60 2.75
CA GLY A 12 0.21 1.35 3.82
C GLY A 12 1.61 1.87 3.46
N GLU A 13 2.04 1.72 2.20
CA GLU A 13 3.34 2.19 1.70
C GLU A 13 3.52 3.70 1.83
N LEU A 14 2.45 4.49 1.68
CA LEU A 14 2.49 5.94 1.89
C LEU A 14 2.86 6.29 3.33
N ARG A 15 2.25 5.63 4.32
CA ARG A 15 2.60 5.82 5.73
C ARG A 15 4.01 5.30 6.03
N TYR A 16 4.41 4.22 5.38
CA TYR A 16 5.76 3.68 5.54
C TYR A 16 6.82 4.68 5.04
N LEU A 17 6.64 5.23 3.83
CA LEU A 17 7.59 6.15 3.19
C LEU A 17 7.57 7.57 3.78
N LEU A 18 6.37 8.15 3.95
CA LEU A 18 6.21 9.57 4.30
C LEU A 18 5.92 9.79 5.80
N GLY A 19 5.61 8.73 6.54
CA GLY A 19 5.12 8.83 7.92
C GLY A 19 3.66 9.29 8.01
N GLY A 20 3.25 9.76 9.18
CA GLY A 20 1.91 10.32 9.40
C GLY A 20 0.78 9.29 9.56
N ALA A 21 -0.46 9.78 9.40
CA ALA A 21 -1.68 8.98 9.52
C ALA A 21 -1.94 8.13 8.26
N ALA A 22 -2.78 7.10 8.39
CA ALA A 22 -3.24 6.32 7.24
C ALA A 22 -4.04 7.21 6.27
N SER A 23 -3.70 7.15 4.98
CA SER A 23 -4.36 7.96 3.95
C SER A 23 -5.76 7.46 3.60
N ALA A 24 -6.03 6.17 3.79
CA ALA A 24 -7.31 5.53 3.52
C ALA A 24 -7.49 4.26 4.34
N THR A 25 -8.74 3.83 4.44
CA THR A 25 -9.09 2.50 4.98
C THR A 25 -9.18 1.54 3.80
N VAL A 26 -8.48 0.41 3.88
CA VAL A 26 -8.54 -0.65 2.88
C VAL A 26 -9.22 -1.86 3.50
N THR A 27 -10.20 -2.40 2.79
CA THR A 27 -10.87 -3.64 3.18
C THR A 27 -10.44 -4.74 2.22
N ALA A 28 -9.86 -5.80 2.76
CA ALA A 28 -9.58 -7.01 1.99
C ALA A 28 -10.89 -7.78 1.79
N MET A 29 -11.16 -8.19 0.55
CA MET A 29 -12.35 -9.01 0.25
C MET A 29 -12.21 -10.41 0.87
N PRO A 30 -13.32 -11.10 1.17
CA PRO A 30 -13.28 -12.49 1.61
C PRO A 30 -12.44 -13.36 0.67
N GLY A 31 -11.59 -14.22 1.23
CA GLY A 31 -10.66 -15.07 0.46
C GLY A 31 -9.36 -14.39 0.03
N ALA A 32 -9.16 -13.10 0.31
CA ALA A 32 -7.89 -12.44 0.09
C ALA A 32 -6.80 -13.01 1.02
N ARG A 33 -5.59 -13.15 0.47
CA ARG A 33 -4.40 -13.49 1.26
C ARG A 33 -3.55 -12.25 1.42
N VAL A 34 -3.21 -11.93 2.67
CA VAL A 34 -2.36 -10.79 3.00
C VAL A 34 -1.08 -11.29 3.66
N ALA A 35 0.02 -10.61 3.36
CA ALA A 35 1.25 -10.72 4.12
C ALA A 35 1.46 -9.38 4.82
N GLU A 36 1.60 -9.42 6.14
CA GLU A 36 1.79 -8.24 6.96
C GLU A 36 3.21 -8.19 7.52
N TRP A 37 3.76 -6.98 7.62
CA TRP A 37 5.03 -6.73 8.26
C TRP A 37 4.87 -5.62 9.30
N ASP A 38 5.47 -5.82 10.47
CA ASP A 38 5.65 -4.72 11.42
C ASP A 38 6.57 -3.66 10.81
N ALA A 39 6.08 -2.42 10.75
CA ALA A 39 6.79 -1.33 10.08
C ALA A 39 8.11 -1.00 10.78
N ALA A 40 8.19 -1.10 12.12
CA ALA A 40 9.41 -0.81 12.85
C ALA A 40 10.47 -1.90 12.63
N ALA A 41 10.08 -3.17 12.65
CA ALA A 41 10.93 -4.31 12.34
C ALA A 41 11.44 -4.25 10.90
N LEU A 42 10.58 -3.91 9.94
CA LEU A 42 10.96 -3.75 8.54
C LEU A 42 11.98 -2.62 8.37
N ARG A 43 11.76 -1.46 9.01
CA ARG A 43 12.74 -0.35 9.00
C ARG A 43 14.08 -0.79 9.58
N ARG A 44 14.08 -1.45 10.75
CA ARG A 44 15.31 -1.97 11.39
C ARG A 44 16.03 -2.97 10.50
N PHE A 45 15.30 -3.80 9.77
CA PHE A 45 15.86 -4.77 8.83
C PHE A 45 16.51 -4.07 7.63
N CYS A 46 15.80 -3.11 7.02
CA CYS A 46 16.29 -2.31 5.90
C CYS A 46 17.51 -1.47 6.27
N ALA A 47 17.57 -0.93 7.50
CA ALA A 47 18.70 -0.14 7.99
C ALA A 47 20.03 -0.92 8.03
N ARG A 48 19.99 -2.26 8.00
CA ARG A 48 21.19 -3.11 7.94
C ARG A 48 21.49 -3.63 6.53
N ARG A 49 20.64 -3.31 5.55
CA ARG A 49 20.65 -3.97 4.22
C ARG A 49 20.22 -2.99 3.12
N ASP A 50 21.13 -2.11 2.73
CA ASP A 50 20.87 -1.04 1.76
C ASP A 50 20.30 -1.53 0.42
N ARG A 51 20.79 -2.68 -0.08
CA ARG A 51 20.27 -3.26 -1.33
C ARG A 51 18.78 -3.60 -1.21
N ILE A 52 18.36 -4.14 -0.07
CA ILE A 52 16.94 -4.47 0.17
C ILE A 52 16.14 -3.21 0.39
N ALA A 53 16.67 -2.23 1.13
CA ALA A 53 16.01 -0.95 1.34
C ALA A 53 15.67 -0.26 0.01
N ARG A 54 16.65 -0.14 -0.89
CA ARG A 54 16.45 0.44 -2.22
C ARG A 54 15.46 -0.34 -3.09
N ALA A 55 15.51 -1.67 -3.03
CA ALA A 55 14.59 -2.52 -3.77
C ALA A 55 13.14 -2.34 -3.28
N LEU A 56 12.93 -2.29 -1.96
CA LEU A 56 11.61 -2.05 -1.37
C LEU A 56 11.09 -0.66 -1.70
N GLU A 57 11.91 0.38 -1.57
CA GLU A 57 11.53 1.75 -1.93
C GLU A 57 11.14 1.87 -3.42
N SER A 58 11.91 1.25 -4.32
CA SER A 58 11.58 1.19 -5.74
C SER A 58 10.27 0.44 -6.00
N ALA A 59 10.03 -0.67 -5.31
CA ALA A 59 8.79 -1.44 -5.42
C ALA A 59 7.57 -0.63 -4.94
N PHE A 60 7.68 0.05 -3.79
CA PHE A 60 6.63 0.92 -3.27
C PHE A 60 6.32 2.09 -4.21
N ASN A 61 7.35 2.77 -4.72
CA ASN A 61 7.17 3.89 -5.64
C ASN A 61 6.50 3.46 -6.96
N ARG A 62 6.88 2.28 -7.50
CA ARG A 62 6.25 1.71 -8.69
C ARG A 62 4.79 1.37 -8.45
N ASP A 63 4.49 0.72 -7.32
CA ASP A 63 3.13 0.34 -6.95
C ASP A 63 2.23 1.57 -6.72
N LEU A 64 2.75 2.62 -6.07
CA LEU A 64 2.05 3.89 -5.92
C LEU A 64 1.78 4.56 -7.27
N ALA A 65 2.78 4.62 -8.15
CA ALA A 65 2.62 5.19 -9.50
C ALA A 65 1.56 4.43 -10.31
N LEU A 66 1.51 3.10 -10.20
CA LEU A 66 0.49 2.28 -10.84
C LEU A 66 -0.92 2.58 -10.30
N LYS A 67 -1.07 2.77 -8.98
CA LYS A 67 -2.37 3.14 -8.39
C LYS A 67 -2.82 4.51 -8.88
N LEU A 68 -1.93 5.50 -8.88
CA LEU A 68 -2.24 6.84 -9.36
C LEU A 68 -2.58 6.86 -10.87
N HIS A 69 -1.88 6.07 -11.68
CA HIS A 69 -2.16 5.96 -13.11
C HIS A 69 -3.47 5.23 -13.40
N ARG A 70 -3.75 4.15 -12.66
CA ARG A 70 -4.98 3.37 -12.79
C ARG A 70 -6.19 4.13 -12.20
N ASP A 71 -5.95 5.05 -11.27
CA ASP A 71 -6.92 5.97 -10.67
C ASP A 71 -6.98 7.34 -11.41
N ALA A 72 -7.18 7.30 -12.74
CA ALA A 72 -8.26 8.13 -13.29
C ALA A 72 -9.58 7.62 -12.68
N TYR A 73 -9.78 7.96 -11.40
CA TYR A 73 -10.79 7.45 -10.49
C TYR A 73 -12.14 7.24 -11.20
N ALA A 74 -12.53 5.98 -11.46
CA ALA A 74 -13.94 5.68 -11.58
C ALA A 74 -14.51 5.77 -10.14
N PRO A 75 -15.37 6.75 -9.83
CA PRO A 75 -16.06 6.74 -8.55
C PRO A 75 -16.83 5.41 -8.45
N HIS A 76 -16.66 4.71 -7.34
CA HIS A 76 -17.57 3.63 -7.00
C HIS A 76 -18.98 4.23 -6.94
N PRO A 77 -19.97 3.75 -7.72
CA PRO A 77 -21.32 4.27 -7.62
C PRO A 77 -21.77 4.10 -6.18
N ALA A 78 -22.21 5.20 -5.59
CA ALA A 78 -22.73 5.22 -4.23
C ALA A 78 -23.81 4.14 -4.11
N GLN A 79 -23.63 3.20 -3.18
CA GLN A 79 -24.72 2.31 -2.79
C GLN A 79 -25.78 3.21 -2.14
N ARG A 80 -26.89 3.43 -2.85
CA ARG A 80 -28.07 4.10 -2.31
C ARG A 80 -28.72 3.19 -1.25
N PRO A 81 -29.33 3.79 -0.21
CA PRO A 81 -29.95 3.07 0.91
C PRO A 81 -31.11 2.17 0.47
#